data_AF-A0A917LKM0-F1
#
_entry.id   AF-A0A917LKM0-F1
#
_cell.length_a   1.000
_cell.length_b   1.000
_cell.length_c   1.000
_cell.angle_alpha   90.00
_cell.angle_beta   90.00
_cell.angle_gamma   90.00
#
_symmetry.space_group_name_H-M   'P 1'
#
loop_
_entity.id
_entity.type
_entity.pdbx_description
1 polymer ?
#
loop_
_entity_poly.entity_id
_entity_poly.type
_entity_poly.pdbx_seq_one_letter_code
_entity_poly.pdbx_strand_id
1 'polypeptide(L)'
;MLNRFLDKQDEVEQVKKEHLEMELKFLKSQINPHVLFNNLNTIYSYALEKPNEAPELILMLSDNLKHVLYESNAETISLEREIQFIDNYMTFQSIRTEGVKNIQYSKSIESNNLLIAPLLLITIIENAFKHSTLNSDIFVEIKEANGILECICSNNFDKDKTTNEDFKIGLQNLEKRLKLIYMDTYSLDFSKNDKFKVYLKLKLQ
;
A
#
# COMPACT_ATOMS: atom_id res chain seq x y z
N MET A 1 5.77 0.30 54.10
CA MET A 1 5.68 -0.84 53.16
C MET A 1 4.49 -0.69 52.21
N LEU A 2 3.28 -0.41 52.72
CA LEU A 2 2.08 -0.24 51.89
C LEU A 2 2.18 0.93 50.87
N ASN A 3 2.60 2.13 51.29
CA ASN A 3 2.71 3.27 50.36
C ASN A 3 3.68 3.00 49.21
N ARG A 4 4.85 2.41 49.50
CA ARG A 4 5.83 2.04 48.47
C ARG A 4 5.32 0.95 47.51
N PHE A 5 4.35 0.15 47.93
CA PHE A 5 3.67 -0.83 47.08
C PHE A 5 2.61 -0.15 46.19
N LEU A 6 1.85 0.80 46.74
CA LEU A 6 0.87 1.62 46.02
C LEU A 6 1.56 2.50 44.96
N ASP A 7 2.62 3.22 45.33
CA ASP A 7 3.40 4.06 44.40
C ASP A 7 3.94 3.24 43.23
N LYS A 8 4.36 2.00 43.50
CA LYS A 8 4.86 1.08 42.48
C LYS A 8 3.75 0.48 41.61
N GLN A 9 2.54 0.31 42.14
CA GLN A 9 1.38 -0.06 41.34
C GLN A 9 0.96 1.07 40.41
N ASP A 10 0.94 2.31 40.91
CA ASP A 10 0.62 3.50 40.11
C ASP A 10 1.62 3.71 38.98
N GLU A 11 2.93 3.52 39.25
CA GLU A 11 3.99 3.58 38.24
C GLU A 11 3.80 2.49 37.16
N VAL A 12 3.46 1.26 37.56
CA VAL A 12 3.19 0.16 36.61
C VAL A 12 1.93 0.43 35.78
N GLU A 13 0.88 1.00 36.37
CA GLU A 13 -0.35 1.35 35.67
C GLU A 13 -0.12 2.49 34.67
N GLN A 14 0.67 3.49 35.06
CA GLN A 14 1.06 4.60 34.20
C GLN A 14 1.88 4.12 32.99
N VAL A 15 2.89 3.27 33.20
CA VAL A 15 3.70 2.68 32.09
C VAL A 15 2.83 1.84 31.16
N LYS A 16 1.87 1.06 31.69
CA LYS A 16 0.93 0.30 30.85
C LYS A 16 0.03 1.21 30.02
N LYS A 17 -0.45 2.31 30.60
CA LYS A 17 -1.26 3.30 29.88
C LYS A 17 -0.46 3.96 28.76
N GLU A 18 0.75 4.42 29.05
CA GLU A 18 1.65 5.00 28.05
C GLU A 18 1.98 3.99 26.94
N HIS A 19 2.20 2.72 27.28
CA HIS A 19 2.39 1.66 26.30
C HIS A 19 1.17 1.49 25.39
N LEU A 20 -0.03 1.40 25.96
CA LEU A 20 -1.28 1.28 25.19
C LEU A 20 -1.54 2.52 24.32
N GLU A 21 -1.24 3.72 24.81
CA GLU A 21 -1.36 4.96 24.04
C GLU A 21 -0.37 4.98 22.86
N MET A 22 0.87 4.51 23.06
CA MET A 22 1.86 4.37 22.00
C MET A 22 1.44 3.33 20.96
N GLU A 23 0.95 2.17 21.39
CA GLU A 23 0.46 1.12 20.51
C GLU A 23 -0.75 1.60 19.70
N LEU A 24 -1.69 2.30 20.34
CA LEU A 24 -2.85 2.89 19.66
C LEU A 24 -2.44 4.00 18.68
N LYS A 25 -1.47 4.84 19.04
CA LYS A 25 -0.92 5.87 18.14
C LYS A 25 -0.20 5.24 16.95
N PHE A 26 0.54 4.17 17.18
CA PHE A 26 1.21 3.40 16.14
C PHE A 26 0.19 2.76 15.19
N LEU A 27 -0.82 2.07 15.70
CA LEU A 27 -1.91 1.50 14.89
C LEU A 27 -2.65 2.58 14.08
N LYS A 28 -2.96 3.73 14.68
CA LYS A 28 -3.55 4.87 13.98
C LYS A 28 -2.65 5.40 12.86
N SER A 29 -1.33 5.39 13.05
CA SER A 29 -0.38 5.86 12.03
C SER A 29 -0.28 4.96 10.81
N GLN A 30 -0.66 3.68 10.93
CA GLN A 30 -0.73 2.75 9.79
C GLN A 30 -1.87 3.12 8.82
N ILE A 31 -2.94 3.78 9.29
CA ILE A 31 -4.01 4.27 8.43
C ILE A 31 -3.67 5.68 7.96
N ASN A 32 -3.61 5.90 6.65
CA ASN A 32 -3.61 7.24 6.08
C ASN A 32 -5.04 7.82 6.15
N PRO A 33 -5.34 8.80 7.05
CA PRO A 33 -6.70 9.29 7.24
C PRO A 33 -7.27 9.91 5.95
N HIS A 34 -6.42 10.57 5.16
CA HIS A 34 -6.81 11.16 3.90
C HIS A 34 -7.27 10.10 2.89
N VAL A 35 -6.56 8.97 2.79
CA VAL A 35 -6.97 7.86 1.91
C VAL A 35 -8.30 7.27 2.37
N LEU A 36 -8.49 7.08 3.68
CA LEU A 36 -9.75 6.58 4.23
C LEU A 36 -10.93 7.52 3.90
N PHE A 37 -10.79 8.82 4.15
CA PHE A 37 -11.83 9.80 3.81
C PHE A 37 -12.12 9.80 2.31
N ASN A 38 -11.10 9.73 1.47
CA ASN A 38 -11.29 9.68 0.03
C ASN A 38 -12.06 8.44 -0.41
N ASN A 39 -11.76 7.27 0.15
CA ASN A 39 -12.48 6.04 -0.19
C ASN A 39 -13.93 6.10 0.29
N LEU A 40 -14.20 6.64 1.48
CA LEU A 40 -15.57 6.88 1.96
C LEU A 40 -16.36 7.84 1.05
N ASN A 41 -15.73 8.91 0.60
CA ASN A 41 -16.34 9.86 -0.34
C ASN A 41 -16.62 9.19 -1.70
N THR A 42 -15.68 8.38 -2.21
CA THR A 42 -15.89 7.58 -3.42
C THR A 42 -17.11 6.66 -3.25
N ILE A 43 -17.22 5.93 -2.13
CA ILE A 43 -18.38 5.07 -1.85
C ILE A 43 -19.66 5.89 -1.81
N TYR A 44 -19.67 7.03 -1.14
CA TYR A 44 -20.85 7.89 -1.03
C TYR A 44 -21.34 8.35 -2.40
N SER A 45 -20.44 8.94 -3.21
CA SER A 45 -20.78 9.40 -4.57
C SER A 45 -21.25 8.25 -5.44
N TYR A 46 -20.54 7.11 -5.41
CA TYR A 46 -20.88 5.95 -6.21
C TYR A 46 -22.20 5.29 -5.77
N ALA A 47 -22.54 5.32 -4.47
CA ALA A 47 -23.81 4.82 -3.97
C ALA A 47 -25.01 5.64 -4.44
N LEU A 48 -24.84 6.94 -4.69
CA LEU A 48 -25.89 7.78 -5.26
C LEU A 48 -26.16 7.42 -6.73
N GLU A 49 -25.12 7.05 -7.49
CA GLU A 49 -25.23 6.70 -8.90
C GLU A 49 -25.62 5.23 -9.14
N LYS A 50 -25.01 4.31 -8.35
CA LYS A 50 -25.14 2.85 -8.47
C LYS A 50 -25.33 2.21 -7.08
N PRO A 51 -26.51 2.35 -6.46
CA PRO A 51 -26.75 1.94 -5.07
C PRO A 51 -26.54 0.43 -4.84
N ASN A 52 -26.76 -0.40 -5.87
CA ASN A 52 -26.60 -1.85 -5.76
C ASN A 52 -25.14 -2.31 -5.64
N GLU A 53 -24.18 -1.49 -6.04
CA GLU A 53 -22.74 -1.81 -6.01
C GLU A 53 -22.06 -1.29 -4.72
N ALA A 54 -22.69 -0.36 -4.00
CA ALA A 54 -22.13 0.24 -2.79
C ALA A 54 -21.80 -0.77 -1.66
N PRO A 55 -22.61 -1.81 -1.39
CA PRO A 55 -22.27 -2.81 -0.37
C PRO A 55 -20.94 -3.53 -0.64
N GLU A 56 -20.64 -3.81 -1.90
CA GLU A 56 -19.40 -4.46 -2.30
C GLU A 56 -18.19 -3.56 -2.03
N LEU A 57 -18.29 -2.27 -2.38
CA LEU A 57 -17.21 -1.31 -2.10
C LEU A 57 -16.96 -1.15 -0.59
N ILE A 58 -18.01 -1.20 0.24
CA ILE A 58 -17.86 -1.17 1.70
C ILE A 58 -17.07 -2.40 2.19
N LEU A 59 -17.37 -3.59 1.65
CA LEU A 59 -16.63 -4.81 1.98
C LEU A 59 -15.17 -4.71 1.55
N MET A 60 -14.89 -4.24 0.33
CA MET A 60 -13.51 -4.04 -0.15
C MET A 60 -12.73 -3.06 0.73
N LEU A 61 -13.35 -1.96 1.17
CA LEU A 61 -12.71 -1.00 2.08
C LEU A 61 -12.43 -1.64 3.45
N SER A 62 -13.40 -2.38 3.99
CA SER A 62 -13.26 -3.10 5.27
C SER A 62 -12.10 -4.10 5.22
N ASP A 63 -12.00 -4.87 4.13
CA ASP A 63 -10.92 -5.84 3.92
C ASP A 63 -9.55 -5.17 3.83
N ASN A 64 -9.44 -4.04 3.10
CA ASN A 64 -8.20 -3.28 3.01
C ASN A 64 -7.79 -2.66 4.35
N LEU A 65 -8.75 -2.14 5.13
CA LEU A 65 -8.47 -1.62 6.47
C LEU A 65 -8.00 -2.72 7.41
N LYS A 66 -8.63 -3.90 7.36
CA LYS A 66 -8.20 -5.07 8.13
C LYS A 66 -6.76 -5.46 7.76
N HIS A 67 -6.44 -5.48 6.48
CA HIS A 67 -5.09 -5.75 6.00
C HIS A 67 -4.06 -4.77 6.58
N VAL A 68 -4.35 -3.47 6.49
CA VAL A 68 -3.48 -2.40 7.02
C VAL A 68 -3.34 -2.44 8.54
N LEU A 69 -4.39 -2.77 9.29
CA LEU A 69 -4.37 -2.74 10.74
C LEU A 69 -3.73 -3.98 11.39
N TYR A 70 -3.97 -5.16 10.81
CA TYR A 70 -3.61 -6.42 11.46
C TYR A 70 -2.49 -7.18 10.74
N GLU A 71 -2.37 -7.02 9.42
CA GLU A 71 -1.48 -7.83 8.59
C GLU A 71 -0.22 -7.06 8.17
N SER A 72 -0.21 -5.72 8.30
CA SER A 72 0.94 -4.85 7.95
C SER A 72 2.18 -5.04 8.82
N ASN A 73 2.00 -5.51 10.06
CA ASN A 73 3.09 -5.74 11.02
C ASN A 73 3.66 -7.15 10.96
N ALA A 74 3.08 -8.04 10.15
CA ALA A 74 3.63 -9.37 9.93
C ALA A 74 4.94 -9.27 9.14
N GLU A 75 5.85 -10.23 9.36
CA GLU A 75 7.07 -10.34 8.56
C GLU A 75 6.72 -10.66 7.09
N THR A 76 5.78 -11.57 6.89
CA THR A 76 5.24 -11.97 5.59
C THR A 76 3.75 -12.26 5.65
N ILE A 77 3.08 -12.13 4.51
CA ILE A 77 1.69 -12.51 4.23
C ILE A 77 1.66 -13.41 2.98
N SER A 78 0.53 -14.05 2.68
CA SER A 78 0.38 -14.73 1.39
C SER A 78 0.37 -13.72 0.24
N LEU A 79 0.97 -14.11 -0.89
CA LEU A 79 0.93 -13.32 -2.12
C LEU A 79 -0.51 -13.04 -2.55
N GLU A 80 -1.39 -14.03 -2.43
CA GLU A 80 -2.83 -13.87 -2.71
C GLU A 80 -3.43 -12.69 -1.93
N ARG A 81 -3.05 -12.52 -0.67
CA ARG A 81 -3.57 -11.45 0.19
C ARG A 81 -3.06 -10.08 -0.23
N GLU A 82 -1.77 -9.97 -0.60
CA GLU A 82 -1.21 -8.74 -1.16
C GLU A 82 -1.92 -8.38 -2.47
N ILE A 83 -2.14 -9.35 -3.36
CA ILE A 83 -2.83 -9.13 -4.65
C ILE A 83 -4.27 -8.69 -4.44
N GLN A 84 -5.01 -9.32 -3.51
CA GLN A 84 -6.37 -8.90 -3.17
C GLN A 84 -6.41 -7.45 -2.65
N PHE A 85 -5.43 -7.06 -1.84
CA PHE A 85 -5.30 -5.68 -1.37
C PHE A 85 -5.09 -4.70 -2.53
N ILE A 86 -4.22 -5.06 -3.49
CA ILE A 86 -3.99 -4.27 -4.70
C ILE A 86 -5.23 -4.20 -5.58
N ASP A 87 -5.95 -5.29 -5.78
CA ASP A 87 -7.19 -5.30 -6.58
C ASP A 87 -8.21 -4.30 -6.03
N ASN A 88 -8.49 -4.37 -4.73
CA ASN A 88 -9.38 -3.44 -4.06
C ASN A 88 -8.90 -2.00 -4.24
N TYR A 89 -7.60 -1.74 -4.06
CA TYR A 89 -7.03 -0.41 -4.26
C TYR A 89 -7.21 0.09 -5.70
N MET A 90 -6.95 -0.75 -6.70
CA MET A 90 -7.11 -0.42 -8.11
C MET A 90 -8.56 -0.13 -8.47
N THR A 91 -9.52 -0.85 -7.89
CA THR A 91 -10.97 -0.56 -8.02
C THR A 91 -11.30 0.84 -7.52
N PHE A 92 -10.88 1.18 -6.30
CA PHE A 92 -11.10 2.53 -5.75
C PHE A 92 -10.46 3.62 -6.58
N GLN A 93 -9.23 3.41 -7.06
CA GLN A 93 -8.56 4.38 -7.92
C GLN A 93 -9.25 4.54 -9.27
N SER A 94 -9.75 3.45 -9.84
CA SER A 94 -10.45 3.47 -11.13
C SER A 94 -11.74 4.27 -11.06
N ILE A 95 -12.55 4.06 -10.02
CA ILE A 95 -13.78 4.85 -9.80
C ILE A 95 -13.43 6.32 -9.57
N ARG A 96 -12.45 6.60 -8.70
CA ARG A 96 -12.10 7.99 -8.34
C ARG A 96 -11.52 8.79 -9.50
N THR A 97 -10.90 8.13 -10.47
CA THR A 97 -10.19 8.79 -11.57
C THR A 97 -10.84 8.54 -12.93
N GLU A 98 -12.09 8.04 -12.91
CA GLU A 98 -12.89 7.84 -14.11
C GLU A 98 -12.97 9.12 -14.93
N GLY A 99 -12.71 9.01 -16.24
CA GLY A 99 -12.66 10.15 -17.16
C GLY A 99 -11.46 11.09 -17.03
N VAL A 100 -10.60 10.89 -16.02
CA VAL A 100 -9.42 11.75 -15.74
C VAL A 100 -8.10 10.99 -15.91
N LYS A 101 -8.08 9.68 -15.70
CA LYS A 101 -6.90 8.84 -15.93
C LYS A 101 -7.28 7.58 -16.65
N ASN A 102 -6.37 7.10 -17.50
CA ASN A 102 -6.50 5.83 -18.18
C ASN A 102 -5.64 4.79 -17.44
N ILE A 103 -6.28 3.85 -16.76
CA ILE A 103 -5.58 2.85 -15.94
C ILE A 103 -5.56 1.53 -16.70
N GLN A 104 -4.36 1.01 -16.93
CA GLN A 104 -4.11 -0.34 -17.43
C GLN A 104 -3.56 -1.19 -16.29
N TYR A 105 -4.39 -2.09 -15.77
CA TYR A 105 -4.01 -3.01 -14.71
C TYR A 105 -4.14 -4.45 -15.19
N SER A 106 -3.07 -5.23 -15.00
CA SER A 106 -3.08 -6.66 -15.28
C SER A 106 -2.29 -7.44 -14.24
N LYS A 107 -2.74 -8.67 -13.99
CA LYS A 107 -2.09 -9.61 -13.08
C LYS A 107 -2.08 -11.02 -13.66
N SER A 108 -1.01 -11.76 -13.43
CA SER A 108 -0.88 -13.18 -13.79
C SER A 108 -0.04 -13.88 -12.73
N ILE A 109 -0.67 -14.70 -11.89
CA ILE A 109 -0.03 -15.38 -10.75
C ILE A 109 -0.18 -16.89 -10.94
N GLU A 110 0.92 -17.64 -10.89
CA GLU A 110 0.91 -19.10 -11.07
C GLU A 110 0.72 -19.83 -9.74
N SER A 111 1.29 -19.32 -8.65
CA SER A 111 1.26 -19.93 -7.31
C SER A 111 0.69 -19.00 -6.25
N ASN A 112 -0.35 -19.48 -5.55
CA ASN A 112 -0.97 -18.75 -4.44
C ASN A 112 -0.31 -19.03 -3.07
N ASN A 113 0.62 -20.00 -3.00
CA ASN A 113 1.22 -20.44 -1.74
C ASN A 113 2.53 -19.69 -1.39
N LEU A 114 2.86 -18.64 -2.14
CA LEU A 114 4.07 -17.86 -1.93
C LEU A 114 3.85 -16.80 -0.86
N LEU A 115 4.93 -16.43 -0.17
CA LEU A 115 4.94 -15.39 0.85
C LEU A 115 5.62 -14.12 0.35
N ILE A 116 5.08 -12.97 0.77
CA ILE A 116 5.58 -11.64 0.44
C ILE A 116 5.49 -10.72 1.66
N ALA A 117 6.42 -9.78 1.78
CA ALA A 117 6.34 -8.67 2.72
C ALA A 117 5.06 -7.85 2.47
N PRO A 118 4.26 -7.53 3.51
CA PRO A 118 2.98 -6.84 3.34
C PRO A 118 3.14 -5.40 2.84
N LEU A 119 2.17 -4.88 2.09
CA LEU A 119 2.16 -3.49 1.62
C LEU A 119 3.40 -3.09 0.79
N LEU A 120 4.03 -4.06 0.14
CA LEU A 120 5.24 -3.81 -0.64
C LEU A 120 4.89 -3.24 -2.01
N LEU A 121 3.93 -3.86 -2.69
CA LEU A 121 3.53 -3.49 -4.05
C LEU A 121 2.78 -2.16 -4.07
N ILE A 122 1.99 -1.89 -3.03
CA ILE A 122 1.23 -0.64 -2.93
C ILE A 122 2.15 0.57 -2.89
N THR A 123 3.35 0.46 -2.30
CA THR A 123 4.32 1.57 -2.24
C THR A 123 4.72 2.03 -3.65
N ILE A 124 4.87 1.10 -4.59
CA ILE A 124 5.18 1.41 -5.99
C ILE A 124 3.96 1.98 -6.71
N ILE A 125 2.81 1.33 -6.54
CA ILE A 125 1.58 1.68 -7.24
C ILE A 125 1.08 3.05 -6.79
N GLU A 126 1.06 3.35 -5.49
CA GLU A 126 0.68 4.65 -4.95
C GLU A 126 1.57 5.77 -5.48
N ASN A 127 2.88 5.54 -5.63
CA ASN A 127 3.78 6.52 -6.23
C ASN A 127 3.36 6.86 -7.67
N ALA A 128 2.96 5.88 -8.47
CA ALA A 128 2.48 6.15 -9.83
C ALA A 128 1.21 7.01 -9.84
N PHE A 129 0.25 6.74 -8.95
CA PHE A 129 -0.94 7.58 -8.83
C PHE A 129 -0.61 8.99 -8.33
N LYS A 130 0.19 9.10 -7.27
CA LYS A 130 0.54 10.38 -6.62
C LYS A 130 1.27 11.34 -7.55
N HIS A 131 2.17 10.82 -8.38
CA HIS A 131 3.02 11.61 -9.27
C HIS A 131 2.52 11.68 -10.71
N SER A 132 1.33 11.14 -10.98
CA SER A 132 0.72 11.19 -12.31
C SER A 132 -0.01 12.50 -12.57
N THR A 133 0.14 13.04 -13.79
CA THR A 133 -0.59 14.25 -14.22
C THR A 133 -2.08 13.95 -14.41
N LEU A 134 -2.90 14.99 -14.53
CA LEU A 134 -4.27 14.84 -15.02
C LEU A 134 -4.24 14.34 -16.48
N ASN A 135 -5.26 13.59 -16.91
CA ASN A 135 -5.39 13.04 -18.26
C ASN A 135 -4.18 12.21 -18.69
N SER A 136 -3.69 11.34 -17.81
CA SER A 136 -2.51 10.50 -18.03
C SER A 136 -2.84 9.01 -18.04
N ASP A 137 -1.91 8.25 -18.59
CA ASP A 137 -1.91 6.80 -18.47
C ASP A 137 -1.16 6.36 -17.21
N ILE A 138 -1.73 5.38 -16.53
CA ILE A 138 -1.07 4.60 -15.49
C ILE A 138 -1.08 3.15 -15.96
N PHE A 139 0.09 2.53 -15.96
CA PHE A 139 0.25 1.11 -16.28
C PHE A 139 0.77 0.37 -15.05
N VAL A 140 0.10 -0.73 -14.70
CA VAL A 140 0.46 -1.64 -13.62
C VAL A 140 0.36 -3.06 -14.16
N GLU A 141 1.45 -3.80 -14.10
CA GLU A 141 1.50 -5.22 -14.43
C GLU A 141 2.19 -5.98 -13.31
N ILE A 142 1.53 -7.02 -12.80
CA ILE A 142 2.08 -7.91 -11.78
C ILE A 142 2.09 -9.32 -12.33
N LYS A 143 3.27 -9.93 -12.42
CA LYS A 143 3.45 -11.30 -12.88
C LYS A 143 4.17 -12.09 -11.81
N GLU A 144 3.74 -13.31 -11.59
CA GLU A 144 4.47 -14.30 -10.83
C GLU A 144 4.56 -15.57 -11.67
N ALA A 145 5.78 -16.09 -11.79
CA ALA A 145 6.04 -17.40 -12.37
C ALA A 145 7.25 -18.05 -11.69
N ASN A 146 7.14 -19.34 -11.37
CA ASN A 146 8.20 -20.13 -10.74
C ASN A 146 8.81 -19.48 -9.47
N GLY A 147 8.00 -18.83 -8.63
CA GLY A 147 8.47 -18.19 -7.40
C GLY A 147 9.19 -16.85 -7.63
N ILE A 148 9.12 -16.30 -8.85
CA ILE A 148 9.67 -14.99 -9.19
C ILE A 148 8.50 -14.05 -9.48
N LEU A 149 8.39 -12.99 -8.68
CA LEU A 149 7.45 -11.91 -8.88
C LEU A 149 8.12 -10.76 -9.64
N GLU A 150 7.45 -10.26 -10.66
CA GLU A 150 7.78 -9.06 -11.39
C GLU A 150 6.63 -8.06 -11.29
N CYS A 151 6.90 -6.85 -10.82
CA CYS A 151 5.96 -5.76 -10.77
C CYS A 151 6.50 -4.59 -11.61
N ILE A 152 5.74 -4.20 -12.63
CA ILE A 152 6.03 -3.04 -13.47
C ILE A 152 4.97 -2.00 -13.21
N CYS A 153 5.41 -0.80 -12.86
CA CYS A 153 4.54 0.35 -12.74
C CYS A 153 5.08 1.51 -13.56
N SER A 154 4.22 2.20 -14.31
CA SER A 154 4.63 3.43 -14.99
C SER A 154 3.52 4.45 -15.08
N ASN A 155 3.91 5.72 -15.05
CA ASN A 155 3.00 6.85 -15.17
C ASN A 155 3.62 7.99 -15.98
N ASN A 156 2.78 8.77 -16.64
CA ASN A 156 3.20 10.10 -17.09
C ASN A 156 3.45 10.99 -15.87
N PHE A 157 4.39 11.93 -15.96
CA PHE A 157 4.69 12.89 -14.89
C PHE A 157 4.90 14.27 -15.49
N ASP A 158 4.72 15.31 -14.68
CA ASP A 158 4.98 16.70 -15.09
C ASP A 158 6.50 16.94 -15.03
N LYS A 159 7.14 17.10 -16.19
CA LYS A 159 8.60 17.32 -16.30
C LYS A 159 9.03 18.63 -15.63
N ASP A 160 8.14 19.62 -15.53
CA ASP A 160 8.45 20.96 -15.01
C ASP A 160 8.20 21.07 -13.50
N LYS A 161 7.27 20.26 -12.96
CA LYS A 161 6.92 20.29 -11.52
C LYS A 161 7.53 19.18 -10.69
N THR A 162 8.00 18.10 -11.31
CA THR A 162 8.41 16.91 -10.56
C THR A 162 9.92 16.80 -10.50
N THR A 163 10.48 17.03 -9.31
CA THR A 163 11.91 16.89 -9.10
C THR A 163 12.33 15.42 -9.07
N ASN A 164 13.63 15.15 -9.23
CA ASN A 164 14.14 13.79 -9.02
C ASN A 164 14.13 13.38 -7.55
N GLU A 165 14.02 14.32 -6.61
CA GLU A 165 14.05 14.03 -5.17
C GLU A 165 12.72 13.47 -4.66
N ASP A 166 11.59 13.96 -5.20
CA ASP A 166 10.25 13.51 -4.80
C ASP A 166 10.04 12.00 -5.00
N PHE A 167 10.52 11.47 -6.13
CA PHE A 167 10.48 10.03 -6.42
C PHE A 167 11.47 9.22 -5.58
N LYS A 168 12.61 9.82 -5.21
CA LYS A 168 13.70 9.11 -4.53
C LYS A 168 13.34 8.77 -3.09
N ILE A 169 12.64 9.63 -2.35
CA ILE A 169 12.39 9.39 -0.92
C ILE A 169 11.54 8.13 -0.70
N GLY A 170 10.45 7.98 -1.46
CA GLY A 170 9.57 6.81 -1.36
C GLY A 170 10.26 5.52 -1.77
N LEU A 171 11.01 5.55 -2.88
CA LEU A 171 11.74 4.39 -3.38
C LEU A 171 12.96 4.03 -2.53
N GLN A 172 13.62 4.99 -1.89
CA GLN A 172 14.71 4.72 -0.94
C GLN A 172 14.24 3.96 0.30
N ASN A 173 13.06 4.30 0.82
CA ASN A 173 12.49 3.58 1.95
C ASN A 173 12.08 2.16 1.55
N LEU A 174 11.51 2.00 0.36
CA LEU A 174 11.22 0.70 -0.23
C LEU A 174 12.50 -0.13 -0.40
N GLU A 175 13.56 0.43 -0.95
CA GLU A 175 14.85 -0.24 -1.17
C GLU A 175 15.49 -0.70 0.14
N LYS A 176 15.49 0.15 1.18
CA LYS A 176 15.97 -0.24 2.51
C LYS A 176 15.17 -1.43 3.06
N ARG A 177 13.85 -1.41 2.91
CA ARG A 177 12.97 -2.49 3.37
C ARG A 177 13.21 -3.78 2.59
N LEU A 178 13.36 -3.70 1.27
CA LEU A 178 13.70 -4.82 0.39
C LEU A 178 15.02 -5.47 0.81
N LYS A 179 16.06 -4.67 1.06
CA LYS A 179 17.36 -5.16 1.52
C LYS A 179 17.30 -5.89 2.86
N LEU A 180 16.46 -5.42 3.80
CA LEU A 180 16.31 -6.06 5.11
C LEU A 180 15.61 -7.43 5.02
N ILE A 181 14.62 -7.57 4.15
CA ILE A 181 13.76 -8.76 4.09
C ILE A 181 14.29 -9.79 3.07
N TYR A 182 14.67 -9.33 1.88
CA TYR A 182 15.05 -10.18 0.74
C TYR A 182 16.56 -10.21 0.47
N MET A 183 17.36 -9.44 1.22
CA MET A 183 18.82 -9.39 1.08
C MET A 183 19.25 -9.16 -0.38
N ASP A 184 19.83 -10.16 -1.04
CA ASP A 184 20.33 -10.06 -2.43
C ASP A 184 19.39 -10.73 -3.45
N THR A 185 18.19 -11.16 -3.05
CA THR A 185 17.23 -11.86 -3.94
C THR A 185 16.17 -10.93 -4.55
N TYR A 186 16.51 -9.65 -4.74
CA TYR A 186 15.66 -8.66 -5.38
C TYR A 186 16.44 -7.78 -6.36
N SER A 187 15.73 -7.19 -7.32
CA SER A 187 16.21 -6.04 -8.08
C SER A 187 15.12 -4.97 -8.15
N LEU A 188 15.50 -3.72 -7.89
CA LEU A 188 14.62 -2.56 -7.99
C LEU A 188 15.28 -1.54 -8.91
N ASP A 189 14.63 -1.28 -10.05
CA ASP A 189 15.09 -0.32 -11.04
C ASP A 189 14.02 0.75 -11.27
N PHE A 190 14.46 1.97 -11.55
CA PHE A 190 13.55 3.01 -11.99
C PHE A 190 14.21 3.88 -13.06
N SER A 191 13.40 4.37 -13.99
CA SER A 191 13.83 5.22 -15.09
C SER A 191 12.87 6.39 -15.25
N LYS A 192 13.43 7.55 -15.60
CA LYS A 192 12.68 8.78 -15.84
C LYS A 192 13.05 9.29 -17.23
N ASN A 193 12.32 8.82 -18.23
CA ASN A 193 12.43 9.29 -19.61
C ASN A 193 11.14 10.06 -19.95
N ASP A 194 10.33 9.53 -20.86
CA ASP A 194 9.01 10.10 -21.19
C ASP A 194 7.91 9.71 -20.20
N LYS A 195 8.07 8.56 -19.55
CA LYS A 195 7.29 8.12 -18.41
C LYS A 195 8.23 7.84 -17.24
N PHE A 196 7.72 7.96 -16.04
CA PHE A 196 8.38 7.44 -14.85
C PHE A 196 8.02 5.96 -14.76
N LYS A 197 9.01 5.08 -14.76
CA LYS A 197 8.81 3.62 -14.71
C LYS A 197 9.59 3.06 -13.53
N VAL A 198 8.93 2.22 -12.75
CA VAL A 198 9.52 1.41 -11.68
C VAL A 198 9.36 -0.05 -12.05
N TYR A 199 10.42 -0.81 -11.89
CA TYR A 199 10.47 -2.26 -12.09
C TYR A 199 11.02 -2.90 -10.83
N LEU A 200 10.25 -3.83 -10.26
CA LEU A 200 10.64 -4.63 -9.12
C LEU A 200 10.61 -6.10 -9.53
N LYS A 201 11.71 -6.80 -9.27
CA LYS A 201 11.80 -8.25 -9.38
C LYS A 201 12.18 -8.83 -8.03
N LEU A 202 11.47 -9.88 -7.62
CA LEU A 202 11.64 -10.51 -6.32
C LEU A 202 11.61 -12.02 -6.48
N LYS A 203 12.53 -12.69 -5.78
CA LYS A 203 12.36 -14.12 -5.50
C LYS A 203 11.53 -14.25 -4.23
N LEU A 204 10.35 -14.87 -4.35
CA LEU A 204 9.45 -15.13 -3.24
C LEU A 204 9.84 -16.43 -2.53
N GLN A 205 9.38 -16.56 -1.29
CA GLN A 205 9.60 -17.72 -0.42
C GLN A 205 8.38 -18.64 -0.41
#